data_AF-A0A2A2RDS1-F1
#
_entry.id   AF-A0A2A2RDS1-F1
#
_cell.length_a   1.000
_cell.length_b   1.000
_cell.length_c   1.000
_cell.angle_alpha   90.00
_cell.angle_beta   90.00
_cell.angle_gamma   90.00
#
_symmetry.space_group_name_H-M   'P 1'
#
loop_
_entity.id
_entity.type
_entity.pdbx_description
1 polymer ?
#
loop_
_entity_poly.entity_id
_entity_poly.type
_entity_poly.pdbx_seq_one_letter_code
_entity_poly.pdbx_strand_id
1 'polypeptide(L)'
;MATEEQEIKVKIRYKETRLKVEKTPALESLLAKAKAARTFEAERAAYREYYRELFRRIKKLDPTLAKKCDAMETAYLNRLAQTRIEPTIPQEPPPKPSPLAN
;
A
#
# COMPACT_ATOMS: atom_id res chain seq x y z
N MET A 1 -12.20 -20.10 -14.72
CA MET A 1 -12.85 -18.90 -14.12
C MET A 1 -13.19 -19.26 -12.68
N ALA A 2 -12.66 -18.56 -11.68
CA ALA A 2 -13.12 -18.76 -10.31
C ALA A 2 -14.57 -18.28 -10.23
N THR A 3 -15.45 -19.01 -9.55
CA THR A 3 -16.83 -18.55 -9.38
C THR A 3 -16.87 -17.38 -8.41
N GLU A 4 -17.82 -16.46 -8.57
CA GLU A 4 -17.97 -15.28 -7.71
C GLU A 4 -18.04 -15.67 -6.22
N GLU A 5 -18.68 -16.80 -5.92
CA GLU A 5 -18.74 -17.38 -4.57
C GLU A 5 -17.36 -17.75 -4.01
N GLN A 6 -16.46 -18.29 -4.84
CA GLN A 6 -15.09 -18.61 -4.42
C GLN A 6 -14.31 -17.34 -4.09
N GLU A 7 -14.48 -16.27 -4.86
CA GLU A 7 -13.84 -14.99 -4.58
C GLU A 7 -14.33 -14.36 -3.27
N ILE A 8 -15.63 -14.44 -3.00
CA ILE A 8 -16.23 -13.97 -1.74
C ILE A 8 -15.66 -14.76 -0.56
N LYS A 9 -15.60 -16.09 -0.65
CA LYS A 9 -15.01 -16.95 0.40
C LYS A 9 -13.55 -16.58 0.67
N VAL A 10 -12.75 -16.36 -0.36
CA VAL A 10 -11.35 -15.92 -0.23
C VAL A 10 -11.26 -14.53 0.42
N LYS A 11 -12.15 -13.59 0.07
CA LYS A 11 -12.20 -12.25 0.69
C LYS A 11 -12.53 -12.32 2.18
N ILE A 12 -13.52 -13.15 2.57
CA ILE A 12 -13.91 -13.34 3.98
C ILE A 12 -12.75 -13.94 4.75
N ARG A 13 -12.18 -15.05 4.27
CA ARG A 13 -11.05 -15.72 4.91
C ARG A 13 -9.86 -14.80 5.09
N TYR A 14 -9.53 -14.01 4.05
CA TYR A 14 -8.49 -13.00 4.14
C TYR A 14 -8.73 -11.99 5.27
N LYS A 15 -9.95 -11.46 5.40
CA LYS A 15 -10.29 -10.49 6.47
C LYS A 15 -10.15 -11.11 7.85
N GLU A 16 -10.63 -12.34 8.04
CA GLU A 16 -10.54 -13.07 9.31
C GLU A 16 -9.09 -13.35 9.69
N THR A 17 -8.30 -13.90 8.76
CA THR A 17 -6.89 -14.21 8.98
C THR A 17 -6.09 -12.93 9.26
N ARG A 18 -6.35 -11.86 8.52
CA ARG A 18 -5.72 -10.56 8.75
C ARG A 18 -6.01 -10.03 10.15
N LEU A 19 -7.27 -10.06 10.60
CA LEU A 19 -7.65 -9.57 11.93
C LEU A 19 -6.97 -10.35 13.06
N LYS A 20 -6.78 -11.66 12.90
CA LYS A 20 -6.02 -12.48 13.86
C LYS A 20 -4.55 -12.07 13.91
N VAL A 21 -3.95 -11.83 12.73
CA VAL A 21 -2.54 -11.47 12.61
C VAL A 21 -2.28 -10.05 13.12
N GLU A 22 -3.16 -9.09 12.82
CA GLU A 22 -3.02 -7.68 13.24
C GLU A 22 -2.97 -7.50 14.77
N LYS A 23 -3.68 -8.35 15.52
CA LYS A 23 -3.68 -8.37 16.99
C LYS A 23 -2.42 -8.98 17.62
N THR A 24 -1.39 -9.27 16.83
CA THR A 24 -0.13 -9.80 17.38
C THR A 24 0.75 -8.66 17.89
N PRO A 25 1.38 -8.79 19.07
CA PRO A 25 2.11 -7.70 19.72
C PRO A 25 3.26 -7.16 18.87
N ALA A 26 3.86 -8.01 18.03
CA ALA A 26 4.92 -7.62 17.11
C ALA A 26 4.45 -6.73 15.95
N LEU A 27 3.19 -6.84 15.51
CA LEU A 27 2.64 -5.92 14.51
C LEU A 27 2.13 -4.64 15.14
N GLU A 28 1.58 -4.72 16.35
CA GLU A 28 1.18 -3.54 17.12
C GLU A 28 2.38 -2.62 17.39
N SER A 29 3.54 -3.17 17.72
CA SER A 29 4.77 -2.38 17.92
C SER A 29 5.26 -1.72 16.64
N LEU A 30 5.20 -2.41 15.49
CA LEU A 30 5.56 -1.83 14.18
C LEU A 30 4.58 -0.72 13.77
N LEU A 31 3.29 -0.91 14.04
CA LEU A 31 2.27 0.11 13.79
C LEU A 31 2.47 1.33 14.70
N ALA A 32 2.79 1.12 15.97
CA ALA A 32 3.12 2.19 16.91
C ALA A 32 4.37 2.96 16.47
N LYS A 33 5.42 2.25 16.02
CA LYS A 33 6.64 2.85 15.46
C LYS A 33 6.32 3.72 14.24
N ALA A 34 5.45 3.27 13.35
CA ALA A 34 5.02 4.07 12.20
C ALA A 34 4.29 5.35 12.64
N LYS A 35 3.33 5.23 13.58
CA LYS A 35 2.57 6.37 14.10
C LYS A 35 3.40 7.37 14.90
N ALA A 36 4.47 6.90 15.55
CA ALA A 36 5.37 7.74 16.33
C ALA A 36 6.51 8.37 15.49
N ALA A 37 6.57 8.06 14.20
CA ALA A 37 7.64 8.55 13.34
C ALA A 37 7.58 10.08 13.18
N ARG A 38 8.74 10.72 13.25
CA ARG A 38 8.87 12.19 13.16
C ARG A 38 8.88 12.73 11.74
N THR A 39 9.14 11.88 10.75
CA THR A 39 9.25 12.28 9.34
C THR A 39 8.42 11.35 8.48
N PHE A 40 7.90 11.88 7.37
CA PHE A 40 7.10 11.10 6.43
C PHE A 40 7.87 9.89 5.87
N GLU A 41 9.18 10.01 5.65
CA GLU A 41 9.97 8.87 5.16
C GLU A 41 10.19 7.82 6.24
N ALA A 42 10.39 8.21 7.49
CA ALA A 42 10.49 7.26 8.60
C ALA A 42 9.14 6.53 8.84
N GLU A 43 8.03 7.26 8.72
CA GLU A 43 6.68 6.69 8.78
C GLU A 43 6.48 5.66 7.68
N ARG A 44 6.82 6.00 6.43
CA ARG A 44 6.73 5.08 5.29
C ARG A 44 7.65 3.87 5.45
N ALA A 45 8.88 4.06 5.92
CA ALA A 45 9.80 2.96 6.19
C ALA A 45 9.21 1.97 7.20
N ALA A 46 8.65 2.48 8.29
CA ALA A 46 7.98 1.65 9.29
C ALA A 46 6.73 0.95 8.73
N TYR A 47 5.94 1.62 7.87
CA TYR A 47 4.82 0.98 7.19
C TYR A 47 5.25 -0.11 6.19
N ARG A 48 6.38 0.07 5.48
CA ARG A 48 6.93 -0.97 4.60
C ARG A 48 7.32 -2.21 5.40
N GLU A 49 7.96 -2.03 6.57
CA GLU A 49 8.26 -3.13 7.50
C GLU A 49 6.98 -3.81 8.01
N TYR A 50 5.99 -3.01 8.45
CA TYR A 50 4.69 -3.49 8.92
C TYR A 50 3.98 -4.37 7.89
N TYR A 51 3.84 -3.90 6.65
CA TYR A 51 3.12 -4.66 5.62
C TYR A 51 3.85 -5.95 5.22
N ARG A 52 5.19 -5.92 5.12
CA ARG A 52 5.98 -7.13 4.86
C ARG A 52 5.76 -8.19 5.95
N GLU A 53 5.82 -7.79 7.22
CA GLU A 53 5.57 -8.72 8.32
C GLU A 53 4.11 -9.19 8.39
N LEU A 54 3.15 -8.31 8.12
CA LEU A 54 1.72 -8.65 8.07
C LEU A 54 1.48 -9.76 7.04
N PHE A 55 1.91 -9.56 5.79
CA PHE A 55 1.68 -10.53 4.73
C PHE A 55 2.51 -11.80 4.91
N ARG A 56 3.74 -11.72 5.45
CA ARG A 56 4.53 -12.89 5.82
C ARG A 56 3.79 -13.77 6.84
N ARG A 57 3.18 -13.17 7.86
CA ARG A 57 2.43 -13.89 8.90
C ARG A 57 1.13 -14.46 8.37
N ILE A 58 0.39 -13.71 7.55
CA ILE A 58 -0.84 -14.22 6.90
C ILE A 58 -0.50 -15.43 6.03
N LYS A 59 0.57 -15.37 5.21
CA LYS A 59 1.03 -16.49 4.37
C LYS A 59 1.43 -17.73 5.18
N LYS A 60 2.05 -17.54 6.35
CA LYS A 60 2.39 -18.64 7.27
C LYS A 60 1.16 -19.27 7.91
N LEU A 61 0.15 -18.47 8.27
CA LEU A 61 -1.06 -18.94 8.90
C LEU A 61 -2.00 -19.63 7.90
N ASP A 62 -2.11 -19.08 6.70
CA ASP A 62 -2.94 -19.61 5.62
C ASP A 62 -2.24 -19.47 4.26
N PRO A 63 -1.52 -20.53 3.82
CA PRO A 63 -0.85 -20.53 2.52
C PRO A 63 -1.81 -20.41 1.33
N THR A 64 -3.09 -20.77 1.49
CA THR A 64 -4.09 -20.69 0.39
C THR A 64 -4.35 -19.24 -0.03
N LEU A 65 -4.04 -18.27 0.85
CA LEU A 65 -4.17 -16.85 0.57
C LEU A 65 -2.92 -16.23 -0.06
N ALA A 66 -1.85 -16.99 -0.32
CA ALA A 66 -0.56 -16.46 -0.76
C ALA A 66 -0.68 -15.54 -1.98
N LYS A 67 -1.35 -16.01 -3.04
CA LYS A 67 -1.55 -15.23 -4.27
C LYS A 67 -2.25 -13.89 -4.02
N LYS A 68 -3.24 -13.87 -3.13
CA LYS A 68 -3.95 -12.64 -2.74
C LYS A 68 -3.06 -11.74 -1.90
N CYS A 69 -2.30 -12.32 -0.97
CA CYS A 69 -1.37 -11.59 -0.12
C CYS A 69 -0.28 -10.92 -0.94
N ASP A 70 0.31 -11.59 -1.93
CA ASP A 70 1.38 -11.04 -2.76
C ASP A 70 0.89 -9.87 -3.63
N ALA A 71 -0.32 -10.00 -4.19
CA ALA A 71 -0.95 -8.92 -4.95
C ALA A 71 -1.24 -7.69 -4.06
N MET A 72 -1.73 -7.92 -2.84
CA MET A 72 -2.00 -6.84 -1.89
C MET A 72 -0.70 -6.22 -1.36
N GLU A 73 0.28 -7.03 -0.97
CA GLU A 73 1.61 -6.59 -0.51
C GLU A 73 2.24 -5.63 -1.51
N THR A 74 2.27 -6.03 -2.78
CA THR A 74 2.76 -5.18 -3.88
C THR A 74 1.98 -3.87 -3.98
N ALA A 75 0.64 -3.93 -3.96
CA ALA A 75 -0.19 -2.74 -4.06
C ALA A 75 0.00 -1.76 -2.89
N TYR A 76 0.16 -2.26 -1.65
CA TYR A 76 0.43 -1.43 -0.48
C TYR A 76 1.82 -0.81 -0.53
N LEU A 77 2.85 -1.59 -0.89
CA LEU A 77 4.22 -1.10 -0.99
C LEU A 77 4.36 -0.04 -2.09
N ASN A 78 3.70 -0.22 -3.24
CA ASN A 78 3.70 0.75 -4.33
C ASN A 78 3.06 2.09 -3.92
N ARG A 79 2.04 2.08 -3.07
CA ARG A 79 1.43 3.32 -2.55
C ARG A 79 2.36 4.07 -1.59
N LEU A 80 3.26 3.38 -0.90
CA LEU A 80 4.23 3.97 0.01
C LEU A 80 5.48 4.50 -0.71
N ALA A 81 5.83 3.92 -1.85
CA ALA A 81 6.88 4.41 -2.73
C ALA A 81 6.43 5.75 -3.34
N GLN A 82 7.03 6.87 -2.93
CA GLN A 82 6.70 8.20 -3.44
C GLN A 82 6.96 8.28 -4.95
N THR A 83 5.91 8.24 -5.79
CA THR A 83 6.04 8.29 -7.26
C THR A 83 5.50 9.58 -7.89
N ARG A 84 4.94 10.52 -7.12
CA ARG A 84 4.58 11.84 -7.66
C ARG A 84 5.77 12.78 -7.60
N ILE A 85 6.55 12.79 -8.67
CA ILE A 85 7.33 13.95 -9.08
C ILE A 85 6.48 14.62 -10.16
N GLU A 86 5.85 15.75 -9.87
CA GLU A 86 5.30 16.58 -10.95
C GLU A 86 6.47 17.05 -11.82
N PRO A 87 6.36 17.04 -13.16
CA PRO A 87 7.40 17.60 -14.02
C PRO A 87 7.64 19.05 -13.60
N THR A 88 8.85 19.36 -13.13
CA THR A 88 9.25 20.74 -12.77
C THR A 88 9.23 21.67 -13.98
N ILE A 89 9.15 21.12 -15.19
CA ILE A 89 9.14 21.86 -16.44
C ILE A 89 7.72 21.76 -17.04
N PRO A 90 6.97 22.88 -17.13
CA PRO A 90 5.75 22.95 -17.92
C PRO A 90 6.05 22.51 -19.36
N GLN A 91 5.33 21.50 -19.87
CA GLN A 91 5.55 20.98 -21.23
C GLN A 91 5.03 21.93 -22.32
N GLU A 92 4.23 22.92 -21.97
CA GLU A 92 3.69 23.89 -22.90
C GLU A 92 4.41 25.24 -22.75
N PRO A 93 4.95 25.81 -23.85
CA PRO A 93 5.44 27.18 -23.82
C PRO A 93 4.27 28.13 -23.51
N PRO A 94 4.49 29.21 -22.75
CA PRO A 94 3.44 30.17 -22.43
C PRO A 94 2.78 30.70 -23.71
N PRO A 95 1.44 30.89 -23.72
CA PRO A 95 0.74 31.40 -24.90
C PRO A 95 1.33 32.75 -25.32
N LYS A 96 1.64 32.90 -26.61
CA LYS A 96 2.18 34.15 -27.15
C LYS A 96 1.13 35.27 -26.98
N PRO A 97 1.52 36.47 -26.54
CA PRO A 97 0.58 37.59 -26.45
C PRO A 97 0.03 37.91 -27.85
N SER A 98 -1.30 37.97 -27.97
CA SER A 98 -1.95 38.45 -29.19
C SER A 98 -1.58 39.91 -29.42
N PRO A 99 -1.16 40.31 -30.65
CA PRO A 99 -0.92 41.71 -30.93
C PRO A 99 -2.25 42.47 -30.80
N LEU A 100 -2.23 43.55 -30.03
CA LEU A 100 -3.32 44.53 -29.97
C LEU A 100 -3.52 45.08 -31.39
N ALA A 101 -4.69 44.82 -31.96
CA ALA A 101 -5.09 45.45 -33.21
C ALA A 101 -5.24 46.96 -32.98
N ASN A 102 -4.49 47.76 -33.75
CA ASN A 102 -4.65 49.21 -33.83
C ASN A 102 -5.90 49.57 -34.64
#